data_AF-A0AAU9UP38-F1
#
_entry.id   AF-A0AAU9UP38-F1
#
_cell.length_a   1.000
_cell.length_b   1.000
_cell.length_c   1.000
_cell.angle_alpha   90.00
_cell.angle_beta   90.00
_cell.angle_gamma   90.00
#
_symmetry.space_group_name_H-M   'P 1'
#
loop_
_entity.id
_entity.type
_entity.pdbx_description
1 polymer ?
#
loop_
_entity_poly.entity_id
_entity_poly.type
_entity_poly.pdbx_seq_one_letter_code
_entity_poly.pdbx_strand_id
1 'polypeptide(L)'
;MSQLTIEKFDCEGEPSSVGARWERWKRGLFIYFDAADITKSEKKRATLLHFGGSELQEIFYNIPEANASTTDGVDVFKIAIDKLDAYFTPKQSKVYERHLFRLIKQEPDERFEKFLVRLRQQADKCKFNDKEDQIIDQITDVAKPRS
;
A
#
# COMPACT_ATOMS: atom_id res chain seq x y z
N MET A 1 21.57 22.12 -10.25
CA MET A 1 21.29 20.68 -10.17
C MET A 1 19.85 20.52 -9.73
N SER A 2 19.01 19.88 -10.53
CA SER A 2 17.60 19.64 -10.19
C SER A 2 17.57 18.74 -8.96
N GLN A 3 17.06 19.26 -7.85
CA GLN A 3 16.97 18.51 -6.61
C GLN A 3 15.87 17.47 -6.80
N LEU A 4 16.23 16.18 -6.77
CA LEU A 4 15.25 15.10 -6.75
C LEU A 4 14.45 15.22 -5.45
N THR A 5 13.20 15.63 -5.55
CA THR A 5 12.31 15.82 -4.40
C THR A 5 11.24 14.74 -4.40
N ILE A 6 11.01 14.14 -3.23
CA ILE A 6 9.88 13.27 -2.97
C ILE A 6 8.88 14.07 -2.14
N GLU A 7 7.60 14.04 -2.53
CA GLU A 7 6.54 14.62 -1.72
C GLU A 7 6.43 13.87 -0.39
N LYS A 8 6.07 14.59 0.68
CA LYS A 8 5.92 13.97 2.01
C LYS A 8 4.84 12.90 1.96
N PHE A 9 5.05 11.84 2.75
CA PHE A 9 4.04 10.79 2.88
C PHE A 9 2.86 11.30 3.72
N ASP A 10 1.65 11.21 3.17
CA ASP A 10 0.41 11.53 3.87
C ASP A 10 -0.07 10.31 4.69
N CYS A 11 0.18 10.37 6.00
CA CYS A 11 -0.16 9.33 6.97
C CYS A 11 -1.64 9.36 7.37
N GLU A 12 -2.33 10.50 7.24
CA GLU A 12 -3.66 10.75 7.81
C GLU A 12 -4.83 10.58 6.83
N GLY A 13 -4.57 10.45 5.52
CA GLY A 13 -5.65 10.21 4.56
C GLY A 13 -6.40 8.88 4.77
N GLU A 14 -7.55 8.73 4.10
CA GLU A 14 -8.50 7.60 4.20
C GLU A 14 -7.84 6.22 4.54
N PRO A 15 -8.23 5.57 5.67
CA PRO A 15 -7.61 4.33 6.15
C PRO A 15 -7.64 3.16 5.15
N SER A 16 -8.66 3.10 4.29
CA SER A 16 -8.78 2.06 3.27
C SER A 16 -7.77 2.19 2.13
N SER A 17 -7.16 3.37 1.97
CA SER A 17 -6.17 3.65 0.92
C SER A 17 -4.77 3.95 1.43
N VAL A 18 -4.56 4.09 2.75
CA VAL A 18 -3.24 4.39 3.35
C VAL A 18 -2.18 3.38 2.92
N GLY A 19 -2.50 2.09 2.87
CA GLY A 19 -1.56 1.06 2.40
C GLY A 19 -1.20 1.19 0.92
N ALA A 20 -2.15 1.56 0.04
CA ALA A 20 -1.87 1.78 -1.37
C ALA A 20 -1.05 3.06 -1.61
N ARG A 21 -1.32 4.12 -0.85
CA ARG A 21 -0.51 5.35 -0.85
C ARG A 21 0.90 5.07 -0.34
N TRP A 22 1.03 4.26 0.70
CA TRP A 22 2.32 3.83 1.26
C TRP A 22 3.15 3.08 0.22
N GLU A 23 2.59 2.09 -0.47
CA GLU A 23 3.29 1.36 -1.54
C GLU A 23 3.74 2.27 -2.69
N ARG A 24 2.89 3.22 -3.09
CA ARG A 24 3.23 4.20 -4.13
C ARG A 24 4.37 5.11 -3.68
N TRP A 25 4.31 5.62 -2.47
CA TRP A 25 5.32 6.52 -1.91
C TRP A 25 6.65 5.79 -1.71
N LYS A 26 6.61 4.58 -1.13
CA LYS A 26 7.76 3.69 -0.95
C LYS A 26 8.48 3.45 -2.27
N ARG A 27 7.76 3.17 -3.36
CA ARG A 27 8.36 3.04 -4.71
C ARG A 27 9.16 4.28 -5.12
N GLY A 28 8.64 5.48 -4.88
CA GLY A 28 9.35 6.73 -5.14
C GLY A 28 10.63 6.87 -4.32
N LEU A 29 10.59 6.45 -3.05
CA LEU A 29 11.75 6.42 -2.17
C LEU A 29 12.86 5.47 -2.67
N PHE A 30 12.51 4.27 -3.12
CA PHE A 30 13.49 3.32 -3.68
C PHE A 30 14.16 3.86 -4.94
N ILE A 31 13.40 4.47 -5.85
CA ILE A 31 13.95 5.14 -7.05
C ILE A 31 14.94 6.24 -6.65
N TYR A 32 14.63 7.00 -5.60
CA TYR A 32 15.54 8.03 -5.10
C TYR A 32 16.83 7.44 -4.53
N PHE A 33 16.78 6.31 -3.80
CA PHE A 33 17.99 5.65 -3.32
C PHE A 33 18.92 5.26 -4.46
N ASP A 34 18.36 4.72 -5.54
CA ASP A 34 19.13 4.32 -6.72
C ASP A 34 19.70 5.55 -7.45
N ALA A 35 18.90 6.59 -7.64
CA ALA A 35 19.33 7.81 -8.33
C ALA A 35 20.36 8.63 -7.55
N ALA A 36 20.33 8.58 -6.21
CA ALA A 36 21.24 9.30 -5.32
C ALA A 36 22.42 8.45 -4.81
N ASP A 37 22.55 7.20 -5.28
CA ASP A 37 23.59 6.23 -4.87
C ASP A 37 23.67 6.05 -3.33
N ILE A 38 22.51 6.00 -2.68
CA ILE A 38 22.41 5.83 -1.23
C ILE A 38 22.39 4.34 -0.92
N THR A 39 23.55 3.80 -0.56
CA THR A 39 23.73 2.35 -0.34
C THR A 39 23.73 1.96 1.14
N LYS A 40 24.24 2.82 2.03
CA LYS A 40 24.35 2.54 3.47
C LYS A 40 22.98 2.50 4.16
N SER A 41 22.74 1.46 4.96
CA SER A 41 21.49 1.24 5.72
C SER A 41 21.11 2.42 6.60
N GLU A 42 22.07 3.04 7.28
CA GLU A 42 21.82 4.17 8.18
C GLU A 42 21.36 5.39 7.40
N LYS A 43 21.96 5.62 6.23
CA LYS A 43 21.57 6.71 5.33
C LYS A 43 20.18 6.46 4.75
N LYS A 44 19.89 5.24 4.29
CA LYS A 44 18.55 4.88 3.78
C LYS A 44 17.48 5.12 4.84
N ARG A 45 17.70 4.69 6.08
CA ARG A 45 16.79 4.94 7.21
C ARG A 45 16.62 6.43 7.51
N ALA A 46 17.71 7.20 7.53
CA ALA A 46 17.64 8.65 7.76
C ALA A 46 16.85 9.36 6.66
N THR A 47 17.07 8.99 5.39
CA THR A 47 16.35 9.53 4.23
C THR A 47 14.86 9.13 4.25
N LEU A 48 14.53 7.90 4.61
CA LEU A 48 13.16 7.42 4.83
C LEU A 48 12.42 8.32 5.83
N LEU A 49 13.02 8.56 7.00
CA LEU A 49 12.42 9.39 8.04
C LEU A 49 12.35 10.87 7.64
N HIS A 50 13.35 11.38 6.91
CA HIS A 50 13.38 12.76 6.46
C HIS A 50 12.26 13.06 5.45
N PHE A 51 12.12 12.25 4.41
CA PHE A 51 11.06 12.43 3.41
C PHE A 51 9.68 12.00 3.91
N GLY A 52 9.63 11.03 4.85
CA GLY A 52 8.36 10.60 5.45
C GLY A 52 7.67 11.69 6.28
N GLY A 53 8.41 12.66 6.79
CA GLY A 53 7.85 13.78 7.57
C GLY A 53 7.57 13.42 9.03
N SER A 54 7.05 14.40 9.77
CA SER A 54 6.91 14.30 11.24
C SER A 54 5.92 13.22 11.68
N GLU A 55 4.80 13.06 10.96
CA GLU A 55 3.78 12.05 11.26
C GLU A 55 4.35 10.62 11.16
N LEU A 56 5.07 10.34 10.06
CA LEU A 56 5.73 9.04 9.88
C LEU A 56 6.80 8.80 10.94
N GLN A 57 7.53 9.85 11.33
CA GLN A 57 8.53 9.75 12.41
C GLN A 57 7.88 9.40 13.74
N GLU A 58 6.76 10.04 14.09
CA GLU A 58 6.00 9.74 15.30
C GLU A 58 5.52 8.29 15.32
N ILE A 59 4.95 7.81 14.21
CA ILE A 59 4.57 6.41 14.03
C ILE A 59 5.79 5.50 14.22
N PHE A 60 6.89 5.79 13.53
CA PHE A 60 8.11 4.99 13.58
C PHE A 60 8.66 4.84 15.01
N TYR A 61 8.78 5.94 15.76
CA TYR A 61 9.33 5.90 17.12
C TYR A 61 8.39 5.27 18.14
N ASN A 62 7.09 5.17 17.83
CA ASN A 62 6.10 4.46 18.65
C ASN A 62 6.01 2.96 18.34
N ILE A 63 6.57 2.47 17.22
CA ILE A 63 6.55 1.04 16.90
C ILE A 63 7.66 0.31 17.69
N PRO A 64 7.32 -0.75 18.47
CA PRO A 64 8.31 -1.53 19.19
C PRO A 64 9.40 -2.12 18.28
N GLU A 65 10.65 -1.93 18.68
CA GLU A 65 11.86 -2.41 18.00
C GLU A 65 12.12 -1.79 16.62
N ALA A 66 11.32 -0.83 16.15
CA ALA A 66 11.56 -0.18 14.85
C ALA A 66 12.85 0.64 14.84
N ASN A 67 13.22 1.24 15.98
CA ASN A 67 14.48 1.95 16.18
C ASN A 67 15.56 1.10 16.88
N ALA A 68 15.56 -0.23 16.68
CA ALA A 68 16.62 -1.07 17.23
C ALA A 68 18.01 -0.55 16.83
N SER A 69 18.92 -0.49 17.80
CA SER A 69 20.27 0.04 17.60
C SER A 69 21.10 -0.91 16.75
N THR A 70 21.99 -0.35 15.93
CA THR A 70 22.99 -1.04 15.11
C THR A 70 23.83 -1.97 15.98
N THR A 71 23.46 -3.23 16.06
CA THR A 71 24.40 -4.30 16.35
C THR A 71 25.12 -4.63 15.04
N ASP A 72 26.43 -4.87 15.08
CA ASP A 72 27.24 -5.04 13.87
C ASP A 72 26.61 -6.09 12.93
N GLY A 73 26.39 -5.68 11.66
CA GLY A 73 25.85 -6.54 10.61
C GLY A 73 24.33 -6.49 10.40
N VAL A 74 23.57 -5.70 11.17
CA VAL A 74 22.12 -5.59 11.03
C VAL A 74 21.71 -4.45 10.07
N ASP A 75 20.91 -4.76 9.06
CA ASP A 75 20.34 -3.74 8.15
C ASP A 75 19.20 -2.98 8.85
N VAL A 76 19.55 -1.84 9.44
CA VAL A 76 18.61 -0.96 10.15
C VAL A 76 17.54 -0.35 9.25
N PHE A 77 17.80 -0.22 7.95
CA PHE A 77 16.78 0.24 7.02
C PHE A 77 15.75 -0.85 6.78
N LYS A 78 16.20 -2.10 6.61
CA LYS A 78 15.30 -3.24 6.45
C LYS A 78 14.35 -3.41 7.63
N ILE A 79 14.86 -3.31 8.86
CA ILE A 79 14.02 -3.37 10.06
C ILE A 79 12.98 -2.23 10.06
N ALA A 80 13.43 -1.00 9.77
CA ALA A 80 12.55 0.16 9.74
C ALA A 80 11.44 0.03 8.70
N ILE A 81 11.79 -0.37 7.47
CA ILE A 81 10.80 -0.50 6.39
C ILE A 81 9.86 -1.68 6.64
N ASP A 82 10.34 -2.82 7.17
CA ASP A 82 9.50 -3.98 7.47
C ASP A 82 8.48 -3.65 8.58
N LYS A 83 8.87 -2.87 9.60
CA LYS A 83 7.97 -2.42 10.68
C LYS A 83 6.95 -1.39 10.19
N LEU A 84 7.36 -0.47 9.31
CA LEU A 84 6.45 0.51 8.71
C LEU A 84 5.50 -0.14 7.68
N ASP A 85 5.97 -1.10 6.90
CA ASP A 85 5.13 -1.98 6.08
C ASP A 85 4.12 -2.68 6.99
N ALA A 86 4.57 -3.32 8.08
CA ALA A 86 3.66 -3.96 9.01
C ALA A 86 2.68 -2.99 9.71
N TYR A 87 2.91 -1.67 9.71
CA TYR A 87 2.03 -0.64 10.29
C TYR A 87 1.07 0.00 9.28
N PHE A 88 1.52 0.27 8.05
CA PHE A 88 0.70 0.88 6.99
C PHE A 88 0.02 -0.16 6.08
N THR A 89 0.51 -1.39 6.08
CA THR A 89 -0.06 -2.53 5.37
C THR A 89 -1.05 -3.41 6.20
N PRO A 90 -1.19 -3.35 7.54
CA PRO A 90 -2.11 -4.21 8.28
C PRO A 90 -3.53 -3.64 8.26
N LYS A 91 -4.57 -4.45 8.27
CA LYS A 91 -4.83 -5.52 7.32
C LYS A 91 -5.86 -4.90 6.39
N GLN A 92 -5.71 -5.03 5.08
CA GLN A 92 -6.90 -5.29 4.27
C GLN A 92 -7.62 -6.44 4.96
N SER A 93 -8.58 -6.12 5.82
CA SER A 93 -9.33 -7.13 6.52
C SER A 93 -9.98 -7.88 5.38
N LYS A 94 -9.61 -9.15 5.19
CA LYS A 94 -10.25 -9.97 4.17
C LYS A 94 -11.77 -9.82 4.25
N VAL A 95 -12.31 -9.63 5.45
CA VAL A 95 -13.73 -9.37 5.69
C VAL A 95 -14.17 -8.02 5.11
N TYR A 96 -13.41 -6.95 5.33
CA TYR A 96 -13.71 -5.62 4.80
C TYR A 96 -13.56 -5.56 3.27
N GLU A 97 -12.46 -6.08 2.71
CA GLU A 97 -12.27 -6.09 1.26
C GLU A 97 -13.33 -6.95 0.56
N ARG A 98 -13.71 -8.08 1.16
CA ARG A 98 -14.81 -8.92 0.68
C ARG A 98 -16.14 -8.20 0.79
N HIS A 99 -16.37 -7.43 1.85
CA HIS A 99 -17.56 -6.60 1.96
C HIS A 99 -17.62 -5.56 0.82
N LEU A 100 -16.54 -4.82 0.60
CA LEU A 100 -16.44 -3.88 -0.53
C LEU A 100 -16.64 -4.57 -1.88
N PHE A 101 -16.05 -5.75 -2.07
CA PHE A 101 -16.24 -6.56 -3.28
C PHE A 101 -17.72 -6.87 -3.54
N ARG A 102 -18.47 -7.27 -2.49
CA ARG A 102 -19.90 -7.56 -2.59
C ARG A 102 -20.77 -6.32 -2.83
N LEU A 103 -20.25 -5.13 -2.54
CA LEU A 103 -20.93 -3.86 -2.84
C LEU A 103 -20.69 -3.36 -4.27
N ILE A 104 -19.70 -3.89 -5.00
CA ILE A 104 -19.45 -3.48 -6.38
C ILE A 104 -20.61 -3.97 -7.26
N LYS A 105 -21.24 -3.02 -7.97
CA LYS A 105 -22.30 -3.23 -8.96
C LYS A 105 -21.93 -2.52 -10.26
N GLN A 106 -22.49 -2.99 -11.37
CA GLN A 106 -22.32 -2.30 -12.64
C GLN A 106 -23.15 -1.00 -12.62
N GLU A 107 -22.49 0.13 -12.78
CA GLU A 107 -23.16 1.44 -12.79
C GLU A 107 -24.07 1.61 -14.03
N PRO A 108 -25.07 2.52 -13.98
CA PRO A 108 -26.02 2.72 -15.07
C PRO A 108 -25.38 2.88 -16.46
N ASP A 109 -24.32 3.67 -16.54
CA ASP A 109 -23.63 4.04 -17.78
C ASP A 109 -22.24 3.38 -17.92
N GLU A 110 -21.96 2.37 -17.09
CA GLU A 110 -20.66 1.70 -17.10
C GLU A 110 -20.63 0.54 -18.09
N ARG A 111 -19.67 0.61 -19.02
CA ARG A 111 -19.30 -0.52 -19.88
C ARG A 111 -18.87 -1.72 -19.07
N PHE A 112 -19.31 -2.90 -19.49
CA PHE A 112 -19.02 -4.16 -18.81
C PHE A 112 -17.51 -4.40 -18.59
N GLU A 113 -16.66 -4.03 -19.56
CA GLU A 113 -15.21 -4.23 -19.41
C GLU A 113 -14.64 -3.41 -18.24
N LYS A 114 -15.15 -2.18 -18.03
CA LYS A 114 -14.72 -1.30 -16.94
C LYS A 114 -15.18 -1.84 -15.58
N PHE A 115 -16.42 -2.33 -15.52
CA PHE A 115 -16.96 -3.03 -14.35
C PHE A 115 -16.11 -4.26 -13.98
N LEU A 116 -15.77 -5.10 -14.97
CA LEU A 116 -14.94 -6.30 -14.77
C LEU A 116 -13.54 -5.95 -14.23
N VAL A 117 -12.93 -4.87 -14.74
CA VAL A 117 -11.63 -4.39 -14.24
C VAL A 117 -11.70 -4.00 -12.77
N ARG A 118 -12.73 -3.24 -12.35
CA ARG A 118 -12.93 -2.85 -10.94
C ARG A 118 -13.11 -4.07 -10.04
N LEU A 119 -13.93 -5.03 -10.49
CA LEU A 119 -14.18 -6.30 -9.80
C LEU A 119 -12.88 -7.08 -9.56
N ARG A 120 -12.07 -7.25 -10.60
CA ARG A 120 -10.77 -7.96 -10.52
C ARG A 120 -9.80 -7.26 -9.56
N GLN A 121 -9.67 -5.95 -9.69
CA GLN A 121 -8.82 -5.15 -8.79
C GLN A 121 -9.24 -5.26 -7.32
N GLN A 122 -10.53 -5.37 -7.05
CA GLN A 122 -11.02 -5.56 -5.69
C GLN A 122 -10.86 -7.01 -5.22
N ALA A 123 -11.05 -7.99 -6.09
CA ALA A 123 -10.86 -9.41 -5.78
C ALA A 123 -9.41 -9.75 -5.37
N ASP A 124 -8.42 -9.10 -5.98
CA ASP A 124 -6.99 -9.26 -5.64
C ASP A 124 -6.68 -8.89 -4.18
N LYS A 125 -7.50 -8.02 -3.58
CA LYS A 125 -7.39 -7.57 -2.19
C LYS A 125 -8.09 -8.50 -1.19
N CYS A 126 -9.06 -9.28 -1.67
CA CYS A 126 -9.96 -10.08 -0.83
C CYS A 126 -9.34 -11.36 -0.27
N LYS A 127 -8.17 -11.79 -0.80
CA LYS A 127 -7.51 -13.05 -0.47
C LYS A 127 -8.49 -14.23 -0.53
N PHE A 128 -9.23 -14.35 -1.64
CA PHE A 128 -10.10 -15.49 -1.89
C PHE A 128 -9.26 -16.74 -2.15
N ASN A 129 -9.78 -17.90 -1.76
CA ASN A 129 -9.17 -19.19 -2.10
C ASN A 129 -9.36 -19.47 -3.59
N ASP A 130 -10.59 -19.23 -4.08
CA ASP A 130 -10.91 -19.23 -5.51
C ASP A 130 -11.35 -17.83 -5.91
N LYS A 131 -10.55 -17.16 -6.73
CA LYS A 131 -10.82 -15.77 -7.12
C LYS A 131 -11.78 -15.68 -8.30
N GLU A 132 -11.64 -16.58 -9.27
CA GLU A 132 -12.43 -16.52 -10.50
C GLU A 132 -13.89 -16.87 -10.21
N ASP A 133 -14.15 -17.89 -9.39
CA ASP A 133 -15.52 -18.25 -8.97
C ASP A 133 -16.22 -17.07 -8.29
N GLN A 134 -15.52 -16.36 -7.40
CA GLN A 134 -16.10 -15.21 -6.69
C GLN A 134 -16.43 -14.05 -7.63
N ILE A 135 -15.61 -13.85 -8.67
CA ILE A 135 -15.87 -12.85 -9.71
C ILE A 135 -17.09 -13.26 -10.55
N ILE A 136 -17.20 -14.53 -10.93
CA ILE A 136 -18.34 -15.06 -11.69
C ILE A 136 -19.63 -14.90 -10.88
N ASP A 137 -19.64 -15.33 -9.61
CA ASP A 137 -20.79 -15.18 -8.70
C ASP A 137 -21.25 -13.72 -8.66
N GLN A 138 -20.32 -12.80 -8.42
CA GLN A 138 -20.66 -11.37 -8.33
C GLN A 138 -21.16 -10.83 -9.68
N ILE A 139 -20.61 -11.25 -10.82
CA ILE A 139 -21.14 -10.86 -12.14
C ILE A 139 -22.58 -11.36 -12.29
N THR A 140 -22.87 -12.62 -11.94
CA THR A 140 -24.22 -13.18 -12.07
C THR A 140 -25.23 -12.46 -11.17
N ASP A 141 -24.83 -12.05 -9.97
CA ASP A 141 -25.72 -11.40 -8.99
C ASP A 141 -26.03 -9.93 -9.33
N VAL A 142 -25.10 -9.19 -9.94
CA VAL A 142 -25.20 -7.73 -10.06
C VAL A 142 -24.90 -7.14 -11.44
N ALA A 143 -24.53 -7.96 -12.43
CA ALA A 143 -24.40 -7.48 -13.81
C ALA A 143 -25.78 -7.28 -14.45
N LYS A 144 -25.88 -6.26 -15.31
CA LYS A 144 -27.10 -6.02 -16.06
C LYS A 144 -27.31 -7.13 -17.09
N PRO A 145 -28.56 -7.59 -17.32
CA PRO A 145 -28.85 -8.42 -18.48
C PRO A 145 -28.47 -7.64 -19.74
N ARG A 146 -27.75 -8.28 -20.67
CA ARG A 146 -27.54 -7.71 -21.99
C ARG A 146 -28.91 -7.54 -22.64
N SER A 147 -29.32 -6.29 -22.84
CA SER A 147 -30.47 -5.91 -23.68
C SER A 147 -30.23 -6.35 -25.11
#